data_AF-A0A0S7XB32-F1
#
_entry.id   AF-A0A0S7XB32-F1
#
_cell.length_a   1.000
_cell.length_b   1.000
_cell.length_c   1.000
_cell.angle_alpha   90.00
_cell.angle_beta   90.00
_cell.angle_gamma   90.00
#
_symmetry.space_group_name_H-M   'P 1'
#
loop_
_entity.id
_entity.type
_entity.pdbx_description
1 polymer ?
#
loop_
_entity_poly.entity_id
_entity_poly.type
_entity_poly.pdbx_seq_one_letter_code
_entity_poly.pdbx_strand_id
1 'polypeptide(L)'
;MARRGLRVFPYLLLICCSLVPEASTAAEWFSLPDTALMSGEFGVVRYGPGSFVRTDVPGPGVRFDFSNLGSSGTGVSDNYPVGEVYGQNLPSHGNGDFSNYSKYAVGFRNMSGGGTVHVSLFLNTGFTGPSGNPPSDPANDTFWQSDWIAIPAGSSVTVVLDFNHAIAYNITDNPVPHSEGGQSAPDGDYYLINGTDRCEVTNIGFQVADFSGSSPSTELLVRRLFELPVSEHLWMVALLGVLLLIGLRSLSRRAETS
;
A
#
# COMPACT_ATOMS: atom_id res chain seq x y z
N MET A 1 38.54 -2.91 -63.02
CA MET A 1 37.22 -3.47 -62.64
C MET A 1 37.39 -4.34 -61.42
N ALA A 2 37.04 -3.87 -60.23
CA ALA A 2 37.02 -4.67 -59.01
C ALA A 2 35.76 -4.29 -58.22
N ARG A 3 34.73 -5.15 -58.29
CA ARG A 3 33.49 -5.00 -57.52
C ARG A 3 33.81 -5.31 -56.06
N ARG A 4 33.85 -4.28 -55.19
CA ARG A 4 33.91 -4.45 -53.74
C ARG A 4 32.52 -4.86 -53.26
N GLY A 5 32.37 -6.13 -52.89
CA GLY A 5 31.16 -6.66 -52.28
C GLY A 5 30.97 -6.10 -50.88
N LEU A 6 29.84 -5.42 -50.67
CA LEU A 6 29.40 -4.95 -49.36
C LEU A 6 28.94 -6.17 -48.55
N ARG A 7 29.76 -6.58 -47.56
CA ARG A 7 29.40 -7.64 -46.62
C ARG A 7 28.44 -7.06 -45.58
N VAL A 8 27.15 -7.34 -45.73
CA VAL A 8 26.13 -7.04 -44.72
C VAL A 8 26.29 -8.05 -43.58
N PHE A 9 26.78 -7.59 -42.42
CA PHE A 9 26.80 -8.36 -41.18
C PHE A 9 25.38 -8.43 -40.60
N PRO A 10 24.78 -9.62 -40.40
CA PRO A 10 23.56 -9.73 -39.61
C PRO A 10 23.96 -9.74 -38.13
N TYR A 11 23.79 -8.61 -37.44
CA TYR A 11 23.69 -8.63 -35.98
C TYR A 11 22.36 -9.29 -35.62
N LEU A 12 22.43 -10.61 -35.41
CA LEU A 12 21.40 -11.39 -34.77
C LEU A 12 21.30 -10.88 -33.32
N LEU A 13 20.40 -9.92 -33.09
CA LEU A 13 20.06 -9.45 -31.75
C LEU A 13 19.27 -10.56 -31.05
N LEU A 14 20.00 -11.48 -30.43
CA LEU A 14 19.45 -12.51 -29.56
C LEU A 14 18.98 -11.82 -28.28
N ILE A 15 17.71 -11.39 -28.25
CA ILE A 15 17.06 -10.97 -27.00
C ILE A 15 16.82 -12.25 -26.21
N CYS A 16 17.82 -12.64 -25.42
CA CYS A 16 17.66 -13.60 -24.34
C CYS A 16 16.71 -12.97 -23.31
N CYS A 17 15.41 -13.19 -23.46
CA CYS A 17 14.49 -13.16 -22.32
C CYS A 17 14.85 -14.32 -21.40
N SER A 18 15.86 -14.11 -20.55
CA SER A 18 16.11 -14.96 -19.40
C SER A 18 14.92 -14.81 -18.45
N LEU A 19 14.00 -15.76 -18.51
CA LEU A 19 13.08 -16.11 -17.43
C LEU A 19 13.93 -16.50 -16.22
N VAL A 20 14.22 -15.53 -15.35
CA VAL A 20 14.65 -15.84 -13.99
C VAL A 20 13.36 -16.16 -13.23
N PRO A 21 13.19 -17.37 -12.66
CA PRO A 21 12.20 -17.55 -11.61
C PRO A 21 12.78 -16.85 -10.38
N GLU A 22 12.35 -15.62 -10.12
CA GLU A 22 12.68 -14.97 -8.86
C GLU A 22 12.10 -15.82 -7.72
N ALA A 23 12.99 -16.24 -6.83
CA ALA A 23 12.67 -16.90 -5.60
C ALA A 23 11.63 -16.05 -4.85
N SER A 24 10.57 -16.72 -4.36
CA SER A 24 9.49 -16.18 -3.53
C SER A 24 9.97 -15.08 -2.58
N THR A 25 9.92 -13.83 -3.02
CA THR A 25 10.01 -12.66 -2.16
C THR A 25 8.77 -12.69 -1.28
N ALA A 26 8.95 -12.54 0.04
CA ALA A 26 7.85 -12.19 0.94
C ALA A 26 6.94 -11.17 0.24
N ALA A 27 5.62 -11.35 0.29
CA ALA A 27 4.71 -10.45 -0.39
C ALA A 27 5.06 -9.01 0.03
N GLU A 28 5.52 -8.20 -0.93
CA GLU A 28 6.22 -6.95 -0.60
C GLU A 28 5.32 -6.04 0.26
N TRP A 29 4.01 -6.05 -0.02
CA TRP A 29 3.03 -5.23 0.65
C TRP A 29 1.68 -5.93 0.75
N PHE A 30 0.99 -5.68 1.86
CA PHE A 30 -0.42 -6.01 2.04
C PHE A 30 -1.30 -4.84 1.56
N SER A 31 -2.49 -5.13 1.04
CA SER A 31 -3.51 -4.13 0.72
C SER A 31 -4.90 -4.75 0.84
N LEU A 32 -5.86 -3.96 1.32
CA LEU A 32 -7.25 -4.39 1.47
C LEU A 32 -7.93 -4.54 0.09
N PRO A 33 -8.54 -5.70 -0.22
CA PRO A 33 -9.42 -5.82 -1.39
C PRO A 33 -10.75 -5.09 -1.15
N ASP A 34 -11.46 -4.76 -2.23
CA ASP A 34 -12.74 -4.05 -2.17
C ASP A 34 -13.78 -4.82 -1.34
N THR A 35 -13.76 -6.16 -1.42
CA THR A 35 -14.61 -7.03 -0.58
C THR A 35 -14.36 -6.84 0.91
N ALA A 36 -13.12 -6.60 1.33
CA ALA A 36 -12.80 -6.29 2.70
C ALA A 36 -13.24 -4.86 3.06
N LEU A 37 -12.95 -3.87 2.20
CA LEU A 37 -13.34 -2.47 2.40
C LEU A 37 -14.87 -2.30 2.53
N MET A 38 -15.67 -3.14 1.85
CA MET A 38 -17.13 -3.19 1.94
C MET A 38 -17.67 -4.14 3.00
N SER A 39 -16.81 -4.91 3.68
CA SER A 39 -17.27 -5.84 4.71
C SER A 39 -17.90 -5.09 5.89
N GLY A 40 -18.77 -5.79 6.63
CA GLY A 40 -19.33 -5.29 7.89
C GLY A 40 -18.29 -5.15 9.00
N GLU A 41 -17.17 -5.87 8.88
CA GLU A 41 -16.05 -5.78 9.83
C GLU A 41 -15.18 -4.55 9.55
N PHE A 42 -15.05 -4.12 8.28
CA PHE A 42 -14.38 -2.86 7.94
C PHE A 42 -15.31 -1.66 8.03
N GLY A 43 -14.74 -0.48 8.18
CA GLY A 43 -15.48 0.79 8.16
C GLY A 43 -16.11 1.12 9.50
N VAL A 44 -15.38 0.87 10.59
CA VAL A 44 -15.68 1.38 11.92
C VAL A 44 -14.89 2.67 12.14
N VAL A 45 -15.56 3.73 12.58
CA VAL A 45 -14.88 4.94 13.07
C VAL A 45 -14.28 4.62 14.43
N ARG A 46 -12.95 4.67 14.55
CA ARG A 46 -12.24 4.40 15.81
C ARG A 46 -12.07 5.64 16.66
N TYR A 47 -11.79 6.75 16.02
CA TYR A 47 -11.56 8.04 16.66
C TYR A 47 -11.81 9.17 15.65
N GLY A 48 -11.88 10.39 16.18
CA GLY A 48 -12.07 11.60 15.40
C GLY A 48 -13.53 11.98 15.18
N PRO A 49 -13.76 13.19 14.68
CA PRO A 49 -15.11 13.76 14.55
C PRO A 49 -15.84 13.34 13.27
N GLY A 50 -15.12 12.80 12.28
CA GLY A 50 -15.65 12.51 10.98
C GLY A 50 -16.63 11.34 10.97
N SER A 51 -17.56 11.39 10.04
CA SER A 51 -18.43 10.28 9.67
C SER A 51 -18.34 10.05 8.16
N PHE A 52 -18.76 8.88 7.70
CA PHE A 52 -18.75 8.58 6.27
C PHE A 52 -19.87 7.65 5.84
N VAL A 53 -20.15 7.66 4.55
CA VAL A 53 -20.93 6.64 3.85
C VAL A 53 -20.00 5.89 2.91
N ARG A 54 -20.12 4.56 2.84
CA ARG A 54 -19.38 3.72 1.89
C ARG A 54 -20.26 3.34 0.70
N THR A 55 -19.72 3.45 -0.50
CA THR A 55 -20.37 3.03 -1.73
C THR A 55 -19.41 2.16 -2.54
N ASP A 56 -19.83 0.95 -2.87
CA ASP A 56 -19.15 0.11 -3.87
C ASP A 56 -19.30 0.74 -5.25
N VAL A 57 -18.22 0.89 -6.01
CA VAL A 57 -18.24 1.58 -7.31
C VAL A 57 -17.91 0.62 -8.46
N PRO A 58 -18.40 0.86 -9.68
CA PRO A 58 -17.99 0.04 -10.82
C PRO A 58 -16.48 0.09 -11.05
N GLY A 59 -15.84 -1.08 -11.07
CA GLY A 59 -14.39 -1.21 -11.19
C GLY A 59 -13.74 -1.28 -9.81
N PRO A 60 -12.41 -1.09 -9.73
CA PRO A 60 -11.73 -1.26 -8.45
C PRO A 60 -11.86 -0.08 -7.50
N GLY A 61 -12.11 -0.41 -6.24
CA GLY A 61 -12.14 0.49 -5.11
C GLY A 61 -13.53 0.66 -4.49
N VAL A 62 -13.53 1.33 -3.36
CA VAL A 62 -14.71 1.72 -2.59
C VAL A 62 -14.66 3.22 -2.37
N ARG A 63 -15.77 3.88 -2.62
CA ARG A 63 -15.90 5.30 -2.32
C ARG A 63 -16.31 5.51 -0.87
N PHE A 64 -15.63 6.43 -0.20
CA PHE A 64 -15.93 6.95 1.12
C PHE A 64 -16.32 8.42 1.00
N ASP A 65 -17.58 8.71 1.30
CA ASP A 65 -18.14 10.06 1.32
C ASP A 65 -18.07 10.58 2.76
N PHE A 66 -16.99 11.29 3.11
CA PHE A 66 -16.73 11.81 4.46
C PHE A 66 -17.44 13.14 4.72
N SER A 67 -17.83 13.35 5.98
CA SER A 67 -18.36 14.61 6.50
C SER A 67 -17.85 14.86 7.92
N ASN A 68 -17.90 16.12 8.37
CA ASN A 68 -17.43 16.57 9.68
C ASN A 68 -15.95 16.25 9.94
N LEU A 69 -15.11 16.29 8.90
CA LEU A 69 -13.66 16.17 9.08
C LEU A 69 -13.11 17.39 9.83
N GLY A 70 -12.11 17.13 10.66
CA GLY A 70 -11.36 18.16 11.37
C GLY A 70 -9.85 17.92 11.27
N SER A 71 -9.09 18.74 11.98
CA SER A 71 -7.63 18.69 12.00
C SER A 71 -7.06 17.59 12.92
N SER A 72 -7.88 16.91 13.72
CA SER A 72 -7.43 15.80 14.58
C SER A 72 -7.32 14.46 13.85
N GLY A 73 -7.75 14.40 12.58
CA GLY A 73 -7.92 13.14 11.87
C GLY A 73 -9.15 12.33 12.32
N THR A 74 -9.62 11.48 11.43
CA THR A 74 -10.68 10.48 11.67
C THR A 74 -10.16 9.12 11.22
N GLY A 75 -10.05 8.17 12.15
CA GLY A 75 -9.55 6.82 11.88
C GLY A 75 -10.66 5.88 11.46
N VAL A 76 -10.48 5.22 10.32
CA VAL A 76 -11.39 4.21 9.77
C VAL A 76 -10.65 2.89 9.64
N SER A 77 -11.17 1.84 10.25
CA SER A 77 -10.47 0.56 10.33
C SER A 77 -11.39 -0.64 10.20
N ASP A 78 -10.77 -1.83 10.23
CA ASP A 78 -11.48 -3.06 10.57
C ASP A 78 -11.90 -3.12 12.03
N ASN A 79 -12.69 -4.14 12.35
CA ASN A 79 -13.02 -4.52 13.71
C ASN A 79 -11.95 -5.49 14.24
N TYR A 80 -11.83 -5.59 15.56
CA TYR A 80 -11.02 -6.63 16.17
C TYR A 80 -11.88 -7.90 16.34
N PRO A 81 -11.37 -9.10 16.01
CA PRO A 81 -10.07 -9.38 15.42
C PRO A 81 -10.00 -9.04 13.93
N VAL A 82 -8.79 -8.68 13.48
CA VAL A 82 -8.44 -8.48 12.07
C VAL A 82 -8.86 -9.75 11.32
N GLY A 83 -9.83 -9.64 10.41
CA GLY A 83 -10.48 -10.80 9.79
C GLY A 83 -9.50 -11.75 9.07
N GLU A 84 -9.80 -13.05 9.08
CA GLU A 84 -8.96 -14.10 8.45
C GLU A 84 -8.69 -13.86 6.95
N VAL A 85 -9.55 -13.07 6.30
CA VAL A 85 -9.48 -12.68 4.88
C VAL A 85 -8.21 -11.91 4.50
N TYR A 86 -7.36 -11.54 5.46
CA TYR A 86 -6.13 -10.78 5.23
C TYR A 86 -4.88 -11.64 5.00
N GLY A 87 -5.01 -12.97 4.95
CA GLY A 87 -3.92 -13.88 4.60
C GLY A 87 -2.89 -14.06 5.71
N GLN A 88 -3.38 -14.12 6.95
CA GLN A 88 -2.58 -14.28 8.16
C GLN A 88 -2.03 -15.71 8.26
N ASN A 89 -0.86 -15.90 8.90
CA ASN A 89 -0.46 -17.24 9.34
C ASN A 89 -1.13 -17.55 10.70
N LEU A 90 -1.81 -18.69 10.78
CA LEU A 90 -2.35 -19.21 12.04
C LEU A 90 -1.37 -20.23 12.66
N PRO A 91 -1.29 -20.35 14.00
CA PRO A 91 -2.06 -19.61 15.01
C PRO A 91 -1.37 -18.30 15.41
N SER A 92 -2.12 -17.22 15.38
CA SER A 92 -1.66 -15.85 15.62
C SER A 92 -2.15 -15.29 16.96
N HIS A 93 -2.06 -16.04 18.07
CA HIS A 93 -2.51 -15.55 19.39
C HIS A 93 -3.93 -14.89 19.44
N GLY A 94 -4.81 -15.16 18.46
CA GLY A 94 -6.13 -14.50 18.31
C GLY A 94 -6.16 -13.19 17.52
N ASN A 95 -5.01 -12.70 17.03
CA ASN A 95 -4.81 -11.46 16.28
C ASN A 95 -4.45 -11.72 14.81
N GLY A 96 -4.16 -10.68 14.03
CA GLY A 96 -3.60 -10.82 12.70
C GLY A 96 -2.09 -11.02 12.68
N ASP A 97 -1.62 -12.00 11.89
CA ASP A 97 -0.20 -12.19 11.60
C ASP A 97 0.19 -11.62 10.22
N PHE A 98 0.97 -10.54 10.25
CA PHE A 98 1.52 -9.79 9.12
C PHE A 98 3.04 -9.98 8.97
N SER A 99 3.63 -10.98 9.62
CA SER A 99 5.09 -11.26 9.58
C SER A 99 5.63 -11.49 8.17
N ASN A 100 4.79 -11.97 7.24
CA ASN A 100 5.10 -12.19 5.83
C ASN A 100 5.10 -10.92 4.97
N TYR A 101 4.67 -9.77 5.51
CA TYR A 101 4.62 -8.51 4.78
C TYR A 101 5.68 -7.55 5.29
N SER A 102 6.22 -6.72 4.39
CA SER A 102 7.14 -5.64 4.76
C SER A 102 6.46 -4.27 4.86
N LYS A 103 5.25 -4.15 4.30
CA LYS A 103 4.52 -2.89 4.18
C LYS A 103 3.01 -3.12 4.17
N TYR A 104 2.25 -2.09 4.52
CA TYR A 104 0.82 -1.97 4.19
C TYR A 104 0.64 -0.78 3.25
N ALA A 105 -0.04 -0.98 2.12
CA ALA A 105 -0.18 0.05 1.09
C ALA A 105 -1.61 0.14 0.57
N VAL A 106 -2.07 1.37 0.28
CA VAL A 106 -3.43 1.64 -0.23
C VAL A 106 -3.39 2.79 -1.23
N GLY A 107 -4.17 2.65 -2.31
CA GLY A 107 -4.37 3.71 -3.28
C GLY A 107 -5.52 4.62 -2.87
N PHE A 108 -5.28 5.92 -2.86
CA PHE A 108 -6.29 6.95 -2.61
C PHE A 108 -6.45 7.86 -3.81
N ARG A 109 -7.68 8.30 -4.06
CA ARG A 109 -7.97 9.41 -4.97
C ARG A 109 -8.95 10.36 -4.31
N ASN A 110 -8.56 11.63 -4.25
CA ASN A 110 -9.45 12.69 -3.81
C ASN A 110 -10.38 13.05 -4.98
N MET A 111 -11.64 12.68 -4.83
CA MET A 111 -12.70 12.88 -5.83
C MET A 111 -13.48 14.18 -5.58
N SER A 112 -13.19 14.89 -4.50
CA SER A 112 -13.88 16.15 -4.19
C SER A 112 -13.66 17.17 -5.29
N GLY A 113 -14.64 18.06 -5.47
CA GLY A 113 -14.54 19.18 -6.41
C GLY A 113 -13.60 20.30 -5.96
N GLY A 114 -12.95 20.19 -4.79
CA GLY A 114 -12.07 21.21 -4.22
C GLY A 114 -11.43 20.81 -2.90
N GLY A 115 -10.40 21.56 -2.50
CA GLY A 115 -9.66 21.37 -1.25
C GLY A 115 -8.58 20.29 -1.30
N THR A 116 -7.83 20.17 -0.21
CA THR A 116 -6.78 19.15 -0.02
C THR A 116 -7.14 18.33 1.21
N VAL A 117 -7.20 17.01 1.04
CA VAL A 117 -7.39 16.07 2.13
C VAL A 117 -6.06 15.43 2.49
N HIS A 118 -5.83 15.14 3.76
CA HIS A 118 -4.64 14.44 4.21
C HIS A 118 -5.03 13.03 4.62
N VAL A 119 -4.21 12.06 4.24
CA VAL A 119 -4.42 10.65 4.58
C VAL A 119 -3.15 10.05 5.17
N SER A 120 -3.30 9.07 6.04
CA SER A 120 -2.22 8.24 6.56
C SER A 120 -2.76 6.83 6.79
N LEU A 121 -1.89 5.83 6.72
CA LEU A 121 -2.22 4.44 7.06
C LEU A 121 -1.79 4.17 8.49
N PHE A 122 -2.54 3.30 9.17
CA PHE A 122 -2.16 2.86 10.50
C PHE A 122 -2.41 1.38 10.72
N LEU A 123 -1.72 0.83 11.71
CA LEU A 123 -2.02 -0.45 12.32
C LEU A 123 -1.81 -0.38 13.83
N ASN A 124 -2.45 -1.30 14.55
CA ASN A 124 -2.33 -1.40 16.00
C ASN A 124 -1.86 -2.81 16.38
N THR A 125 -0.99 -2.95 17.38
CA THR A 125 -0.44 -4.25 17.84
C THR A 125 -0.70 -4.48 19.33
N GLY A 126 -0.63 -5.76 19.75
CA GLY A 126 -0.43 -6.16 21.16
C GLY A 126 -1.61 -6.06 22.14
N PHE A 127 -2.59 -5.18 21.93
CA PHE A 127 -3.62 -4.86 22.95
C PHE A 127 -4.63 -5.98 23.28
N THR A 128 -5.01 -6.82 22.31
CA THR A 128 -6.33 -7.49 22.42
C THR A 128 -6.23 -9.00 22.52
N GLY A 129 -6.79 -9.58 23.60
CA GLY A 129 -6.92 -11.03 23.74
C GLY A 129 -5.69 -11.72 24.34
N PRO A 130 -5.44 -13.02 24.02
CA PRO A 130 -4.31 -13.78 24.56
C PRO A 130 -2.96 -13.43 23.89
N SER A 131 -2.93 -12.39 23.05
CA SER A 131 -1.71 -11.79 22.51
C SER A 131 -1.01 -10.90 23.55
N GLY A 132 0.22 -10.52 23.24
CA GLY A 132 1.04 -9.63 24.06
C GLY A 132 2.01 -10.38 24.95
N ASN A 133 2.97 -9.66 25.54
CA ASN A 133 3.89 -10.21 26.52
C ASN A 133 4.17 -9.24 27.69
N PRO A 134 3.48 -9.36 28.84
CA PRO A 134 2.61 -10.47 29.20
C PRO A 134 1.27 -10.44 28.44
N PRO A 135 0.62 -11.60 28.24
CA PRO A 135 -0.66 -11.67 27.54
C PRO A 135 -1.75 -10.79 28.18
N SER A 136 -2.60 -10.19 27.36
CA SER A 136 -3.71 -9.33 27.79
C SER A 136 -3.29 -8.11 28.63
N ASP A 137 -2.04 -7.65 28.49
CA ASP A 137 -1.56 -6.43 29.13
C ASP A 137 -1.79 -5.22 28.22
N PRO A 138 -2.50 -4.17 28.68
CA PRO A 138 -2.71 -2.96 27.88
C PRO A 138 -1.42 -2.24 27.49
N ALA A 139 -0.30 -2.49 28.19
CA ALA A 139 1.01 -1.92 27.85
C ALA A 139 1.56 -2.43 26.50
N ASN A 140 1.04 -3.54 25.96
CA ASN A 140 1.41 -4.01 24.63
C ASN A 140 0.77 -3.18 23.50
N ASP A 141 -0.20 -2.31 23.80
CA ASP A 141 -0.93 -1.53 22.80
C ASP A 141 -0.01 -0.49 22.14
N THR A 142 0.39 -0.74 20.90
CA THR A 142 1.19 0.22 20.13
C THR A 142 0.47 0.60 18.85
N PHE A 143 0.28 1.92 18.68
CA PHE A 143 -0.29 2.50 17.46
C PHE A 143 0.84 2.90 16.51
N TRP A 144 0.78 2.39 15.29
CA TRP A 144 1.77 2.60 14.26
C TRP A 144 1.14 3.33 13.09
N GLN A 145 1.72 4.44 12.64
CA GLN A 145 1.21 5.22 11.51
C GLN A 145 2.27 5.53 10.46
N SER A 146 1.82 5.74 9.22
CA SER A 146 2.62 6.35 8.17
C SER A 146 2.62 7.87 8.33
N ASP A 147 3.49 8.53 7.55
CA ASP A 147 3.36 9.96 7.29
C ASP A 147 1.96 10.35 6.80
N TRP A 148 1.58 11.58 7.11
CA TRP A 148 0.42 12.23 6.51
C TRP A 148 0.76 12.73 5.11
N ILE A 149 -0.04 12.29 4.13
CA ILE A 149 0.12 12.64 2.73
C ILE A 149 -1.04 13.53 2.28
N ALA A 150 -0.71 14.71 1.77
CA ALA A 150 -1.67 15.64 1.19
C ALA A 150 -2.12 15.17 -0.21
N ILE A 151 -3.42 15.15 -0.46
CA ILE A 151 -4.03 14.81 -1.74
C ILE A 151 -4.89 15.98 -2.23
N PRO A 152 -4.39 16.78 -3.18
CA PRO A 152 -5.18 17.81 -3.84
C PRO A 152 -6.42 17.22 -4.54
N ALA A 153 -7.48 18.01 -4.65
CA ALA A 153 -8.68 17.66 -5.40
C ALA A 153 -8.35 17.09 -6.79
N GLY A 154 -8.99 15.97 -7.15
CA GLY A 154 -8.80 15.25 -8.40
C GLY A 154 -7.54 14.38 -8.49
N SER A 155 -6.60 14.49 -7.53
CA SER A 155 -5.32 13.78 -7.55
C SER A 155 -5.42 12.38 -6.93
N SER A 156 -4.45 11.52 -7.27
CA SER A 156 -4.31 10.18 -6.69
C SER A 156 -2.93 10.00 -6.08
N VAL A 157 -2.83 9.21 -5.02
CA VAL A 157 -1.57 8.84 -4.39
C VAL A 157 -1.63 7.40 -3.89
N THR A 158 -0.45 6.79 -3.75
CA THR A 158 -0.30 5.55 -2.98
C THR A 158 0.30 5.91 -1.64
N VAL A 159 -0.37 5.54 -0.55
CA VAL A 159 0.15 5.69 0.80
C VAL A 159 0.70 4.35 1.26
N VAL A 160 1.83 4.40 1.95
CA VAL A 160 2.56 3.22 2.42
C VAL A 160 2.88 3.42 3.89
N LEU A 161 2.51 2.43 4.71
CA LEU A 161 3.07 2.20 6.03
C LEU A 161 4.20 1.18 5.87
N ASP A 162 5.46 1.66 5.93
CA ASP A 162 6.64 0.82 5.86
C ASP A 162 6.94 0.26 7.25
N PHE A 163 6.96 -1.06 7.39
CA PHE A 163 7.16 -1.67 8.70
C PHE A 163 8.59 -1.46 9.22
N ASN A 164 9.55 -1.04 8.39
CA ASN A 164 10.89 -0.66 8.86
C ASN A 164 10.99 0.82 9.27
N HIS A 165 9.94 1.61 9.05
CA HIS A 165 9.96 3.05 9.25
C HIS A 165 8.54 3.59 9.50
N ALA A 166 7.99 3.30 10.68
CA ALA A 166 6.66 3.70 11.10
C ALA A 166 6.72 4.62 12.32
N ILE A 167 5.85 5.62 12.38
CA ILE A 167 5.72 6.50 13.55
C ILE A 167 4.95 5.74 14.62
N ALA A 168 5.51 5.62 15.82
CA ALA A 168 4.89 4.85 16.90
C ALA A 168 4.35 5.75 18.02
N TYR A 169 3.23 5.36 18.62
CA TYR A 169 2.66 5.96 19.83
C TYR A 169 2.31 4.87 20.83
N ASN A 170 2.40 5.20 22.12
CA ASN A 170 2.38 4.27 23.25
C ASN A 170 3.57 3.29 23.26
N ILE A 171 4.64 3.60 22.52
CA ILE A 171 5.78 2.67 22.38
C ILE A 171 6.62 2.59 23.67
N THR A 172 6.55 3.60 24.53
CA THR A 172 7.24 3.62 25.84
C THR A 172 6.79 2.49 26.77
N ASP A 173 5.55 2.07 26.61
CA ASP A 173 4.91 1.10 27.50
C ASP A 173 5.11 -0.32 26.96
N ASN A 174 5.51 -0.47 25.69
CA ASN A 174 5.58 -1.74 24.98
C ASN A 174 6.74 -2.63 25.50
N PRO A 175 6.44 -3.75 26.20
CA PRO A 175 7.44 -4.59 26.83
C PRO A 175 8.18 -5.51 25.85
N VAL A 176 9.44 -5.83 26.15
CA VAL A 176 10.23 -6.86 25.43
C VAL A 176 9.46 -8.20 25.44
N PRO A 177 9.38 -8.96 24.32
CA PRO A 177 10.15 -8.86 23.08
C PRO A 177 9.47 -8.10 21.93
N HIS A 178 8.47 -7.26 22.24
CA HIS A 178 7.93 -6.33 21.26
C HIS A 178 8.95 -5.23 20.92
N SER A 179 8.61 -4.38 19.97
CA SER A 179 9.48 -3.38 19.38
C SER A 179 10.26 -2.66 20.47
N GLU A 180 11.57 -2.49 20.27
CA GLU A 180 12.60 -2.12 21.26
C GLU A 180 12.40 -0.75 21.94
N GLY A 181 11.20 -0.16 21.84
CA GLY A 181 10.87 1.12 22.42
C GLY A 181 11.29 1.20 23.88
N GLY A 182 10.98 0.17 24.67
CA GLY A 182 11.33 0.15 26.09
C GLY A 182 10.88 1.42 26.82
N GLN A 183 11.22 1.57 28.09
CA GLN A 183 10.73 2.68 28.92
C GLN A 183 11.32 4.06 28.57
N SER A 184 11.85 4.27 27.36
CA SER A 184 12.53 5.53 26.98
C SER A 184 12.44 5.93 25.52
N ALA A 185 11.83 5.13 24.64
CA ALA A 185 11.59 5.55 23.26
C ALA A 185 10.51 6.63 23.20
N PRO A 186 10.80 7.82 22.64
CA PRO A 186 9.79 8.86 22.51
C PRO A 186 8.66 8.44 21.55
N ASP A 187 7.43 8.69 21.97
CA ASP A 187 6.26 8.67 21.08
C ASP A 187 6.40 9.71 19.97
N GLY A 188 5.87 9.37 18.80
CA GLY A 188 5.89 10.23 17.61
C GLY A 188 7.19 10.18 16.82
N ASP A 189 8.12 9.29 17.14
CA ASP A 189 9.34 9.03 16.36
C ASP A 189 9.21 7.73 15.52
N TYR A 190 10.18 7.50 14.63
CA TYR A 190 10.20 6.39 13.68
C TYR A 190 10.88 5.16 14.24
N TYR A 191 10.21 4.01 14.12
CA TYR A 191 10.71 2.72 14.56
C TYR A 191 10.37 1.62 13.56
N LEU A 192 11.06 0.49 13.73
CA LEU A 192 10.75 -0.79 13.09
C LEU A 192 9.61 -1.47 13.87
N ILE A 193 8.55 -1.86 13.16
CA ILE A 193 7.57 -2.82 13.65
C ILE A 193 8.21 -4.20 13.57
N ASN A 194 8.64 -4.71 14.72
CA ASN A 194 9.45 -5.92 14.75
C ASN A 194 8.65 -7.19 14.36
N GLY A 195 9.32 -8.34 14.31
CA GLY A 195 8.65 -9.60 13.96
C GLY A 195 7.53 -10.00 14.93
N THR A 196 7.69 -9.71 16.22
CA THR A 196 6.73 -10.06 17.27
C THR A 196 5.45 -9.21 17.13
N ASP A 197 5.58 -7.89 17.04
CA ASP A 197 4.45 -6.97 16.87
C ASP A 197 3.67 -7.27 15.59
N ARG A 198 4.38 -7.59 14.50
CA ARG A 198 3.73 -7.98 13.23
C ARG A 198 2.93 -9.27 13.33
N CYS A 199 3.19 -10.15 14.30
CA CYS A 199 2.39 -11.36 14.52
C CYS A 199 1.13 -11.09 15.36
N GLU A 200 0.95 -9.88 15.89
CA GLU A 200 -0.09 -9.54 16.86
C GLU A 200 -0.91 -8.31 16.46
N VAL A 201 -1.17 -8.13 15.16
CA VAL A 201 -1.92 -6.99 14.63
C VAL A 201 -3.39 -7.07 15.04
N THR A 202 -3.83 -6.12 15.85
CA THR A 202 -5.20 -6.05 16.39
C THR A 202 -6.13 -5.21 15.53
N ASN A 203 -5.59 -4.31 14.73
CA ASN A 203 -6.38 -3.42 13.88
C ASN A 203 -5.55 -2.89 12.72
N ILE A 204 -6.18 -2.70 11.57
CA ILE A 204 -5.58 -1.99 10.42
C ILE A 204 -6.59 -1.01 9.81
N GLY A 205 -6.08 0.10 9.32
CA GLY A 205 -6.94 1.12 8.77
C GLY A 205 -6.22 2.30 8.14
N PHE A 206 -6.99 3.33 7.89
CA PHE A 206 -6.47 4.60 7.41
C PHE A 206 -7.15 5.73 8.15
N GLN A 207 -6.46 6.86 8.22
CA GLN A 207 -6.94 8.08 8.84
C GLN A 207 -7.05 9.19 7.81
N VAL A 208 -8.09 10.02 7.96
CA VAL A 208 -8.40 11.13 7.06
C VAL A 208 -8.51 12.41 7.86
N ALA A 209 -7.81 13.46 7.44
CA ALA A 209 -7.82 14.75 8.11
C ALA A 209 -7.99 15.90 7.11
N ASP A 210 -8.61 16.98 7.59
CA ASP A 210 -8.58 18.29 6.94
C ASP A 210 -7.80 19.27 7.82
N PHE A 211 -6.48 19.26 7.67
CA PHE A 211 -5.62 20.22 8.38
C PHE A 211 -5.81 21.66 7.93
N SER A 212 -6.42 21.89 6.77
CA SER A 212 -6.66 23.23 6.24
C SER A 212 -7.98 23.85 6.72
N GLY A 213 -8.91 23.03 7.24
CA GLY A 213 -10.28 23.43 7.54
C GLY A 213 -11.07 23.86 6.31
N SER A 214 -10.61 23.52 5.09
CA SER A 214 -11.19 23.96 3.83
C SER A 214 -12.17 22.96 3.21
N SER A 215 -12.27 21.76 3.78
CA SER A 215 -13.09 20.64 3.28
C SER A 215 -13.61 19.79 4.44
N PRO A 216 -14.63 20.26 5.19
CA PRO A 216 -15.28 19.46 6.23
C PRO A 216 -15.97 18.23 5.65
N SER A 217 -16.20 18.19 4.34
CA SER A 217 -16.62 17.01 3.58
C SER A 217 -15.68 16.75 2.41
N THR A 218 -15.43 15.47 2.12
CA THR A 218 -14.58 15.04 1.01
C THR A 218 -15.04 13.68 0.49
N GLU A 219 -14.84 13.45 -0.81
CA GLU A 219 -15.08 12.16 -1.45
C GLU A 219 -13.73 11.49 -1.70
N LEU A 220 -13.51 10.32 -1.11
CA LEU A 220 -12.29 9.55 -1.27
C LEU A 220 -12.59 8.21 -1.93
N LEU A 221 -11.98 7.96 -3.09
CA LEU A 221 -11.93 6.61 -3.65
C LEU A 221 -10.72 5.90 -3.04
N VAL A 222 -10.98 4.82 -2.31
CA VAL A 222 -10.00 3.96 -1.65
C VAL A 222 -9.94 2.65 -2.40
N ARG A 223 -8.77 2.22 -2.84
CA ARG A 223 -8.65 1.01 -3.66
C ARG A 223 -7.43 0.20 -3.31
N ARG A 224 -7.54 -1.10 -3.55
CA ARG A 224 -6.38 -1.96 -3.62
C ARG A 224 -5.44 -1.44 -4.71
N LEU A 225 -4.14 -1.42 -4.43
CA LEU A 225 -3.17 -1.29 -5.51
C LEU A 225 -3.26 -2.59 -6.33
N PHE A 226 -3.42 -2.44 -7.63
CA PHE A 226 -3.10 -3.54 -8.52
C PHE A 226 -1.61 -3.41 -8.78
N GLU A 227 -0.84 -4.49 -8.60
CA GLU A 227 0.31 -4.67 -9.47
C GLU A 227 -0.24 -4.46 -10.88
N LEU A 228 0.23 -3.42 -11.58
CA LEU A 228 -0.16 -3.22 -12.96
C LEU A 228 0.03 -4.58 -13.63
N PRO A 229 -1.01 -5.18 -14.22
CA PRO A 229 -0.84 -6.46 -14.85
C PRO A 229 0.29 -6.26 -15.84
N VAL A 230 1.35 -7.06 -15.68
CA VAL A 230 2.61 -6.99 -16.44
C VAL A 230 2.31 -6.94 -17.96
N SER A 231 1.10 -7.33 -18.37
CA SER A 231 0.51 -7.15 -19.69
C SER A 231 0.64 -5.73 -20.27
N GLU A 232 0.43 -4.64 -19.53
CA GLU A 232 0.49 -3.30 -20.14
C GLU A 232 1.93 -2.91 -20.52
N HIS A 233 2.91 -3.34 -19.72
CA HIS A 233 4.33 -3.19 -20.04
C HIS A 233 4.76 -4.15 -21.15
N LEU A 234 4.22 -5.38 -21.18
CA LEU A 234 4.39 -6.33 -22.28
C LEU A 234 3.87 -5.77 -23.61
N TRP A 235 2.72 -5.07 -23.61
CA TRP A 235 2.20 -4.42 -24.82
C TRP A 235 3.06 -3.26 -25.27
N MET A 236 3.56 -2.42 -24.36
CA MET A 236 4.50 -1.34 -24.72
C MET A 236 5.84 -1.88 -25.25
N VAL A 237 6.38 -2.92 -24.63
CA VAL A 237 7.62 -3.59 -25.10
C VAL A 237 7.37 -4.27 -26.44
N ALA A 238 6.23 -4.93 -26.64
CA ALA A 238 5.85 -5.53 -27.91
C ALA A 238 5.66 -4.47 -29.01
N LEU A 239 5.01 -3.34 -28.71
CA LEU A 239 4.82 -2.23 -29.64
C LEU A 239 6.16 -1.60 -30.05
N LEU A 240 7.05 -1.35 -29.08
CA LEU A 240 8.41 -0.89 -29.33
C LEU A 240 9.20 -1.88 -30.20
N GLY A 241 9.08 -3.18 -29.92
CA GLY A 241 9.68 -4.23 -30.73
C GLY A 241 9.19 -4.23 -32.18
N VAL A 242 7.87 -4.09 -32.41
CA VAL A 242 7.27 -4.01 -33.75
C VAL A 242 7.74 -2.76 -34.50
N LEU A 243 7.76 -1.60 -33.85
CA LEU A 243 8.22 -0.34 -34.45
C LEU A 243 9.71 -0.42 -34.85
N LEU A 244 10.55 -1.05 -34.03
CA LEU A 244 11.95 -1.29 -34.34
C LEU A 244 12.11 -2.18 -35.60
N LEU A 245 11.32 -3.25 -35.71
CA LEU A 245 11.32 -4.15 -36.87
C LEU A 245 10.87 -3.44 -38.15
N ILE A 246 9.86 -2.57 -38.07
CA ILE A 246 9.40 -1.75 -39.21
C ILE A 246 10.49 -0.76 -39.64
N GLY A 247 11.13 -0.08 -38.69
CA GLY A 247 12.24 0.82 -38.95
C GLY A 247 13.42 0.14 -39.65
N LEU A 248 13.82 -1.04 -39.17
CA LEU A 248 14.91 -1.84 -39.77
C LEU A 248 14.56 -2.31 -41.20
N ARG A 249 13.31 -2.71 -41.46
CA ARG A 249 12.85 -3.07 -42.82
C ARG A 249 12.90 -1.88 -43.78
N SER A 250 12.55 -0.68 -43.31
CA SER A 250 12.62 0.55 -44.11
C SER A 250 14.05 0.90 -44.50
N LEU A 251 15.00 0.75 -43.57
CA LEU A 251 16.43 0.97 -43.82
C LEU A 251 17.02 -0.05 -44.80
N SER A 252 16.64 -1.33 -44.69
CA SER A 252 17.08 -2.39 -45.61
C SER A 252 16.65 -2.13 -47.04
N ARG A 253 15.40 -1.70 -47.28
CA ARG A 253 14.91 -1.43 -48.64
C ARG A 253 15.60 -0.24 -49.30
N ARG A 254 15.97 0.79 -48.53
CA ARG A 254 16.70 1.95 -49.07
C ARG A 254 18.11 1.57 -49.56
N ALA A 255 18.77 0.64 -48.86
CA ALA A 255 20.10 0.16 -49.23
C ALA A 255 20.12 -0.70 -50.50
N GLU A 256 19.00 -1.34 -50.87
CA GLU A 256 18.89 -2.14 -52.10
C GLU A 256 18.63 -1.27 -53.36
N THR A 257 18.13 -0.05 -53.17
CA THR A 257 17.78 0.87 -54.27
C THR A 257 18.85 1.92 -54.59
N SER A 258 19.95 1.93 -53.84
CA SER A 258 21.11 2.84 -54.02
C SER A 258 22.32 2.10 -54.55
#